data_AF-A0A3S4F0N0-F1
#
_entry.id   AF-A0A3S4F0N0-F1
#
_cell.length_a   1.000
_cell.length_b   1.000
_cell.length_c   1.000
_cell.angle_alpha   90.00
_cell.angle_beta   90.00
_cell.angle_gamma   90.00
#
_symmetry.space_group_name_H-M   'P 1'
#
loop_
_entity.id
_entity.type
_entity.pdbx_description
1 polymer ?
#
loop_
_entity_poly.entity_id
_entity_poly.type
_entity_poly.pdbx_seq_one_letter_code
_entity_poly.pdbx_strand_id
1 'polypeptide(L)'
;MYTTTAIDTNKDQIVTATVEPANEEEIQNTITVMGGQDWELWMSALEEANVLSEGAKSVAYSYIGTDLTWPIYWHGTLGRAKEDLDRAATAIRGDLAAKGGTAHVAVLKSVVTQASSAIPVMPLYISMAFKIMKEKGIHEGCMEQVYRMMRTRLYGDDLALDDHARIRMDDWELRDDVQQACKDLWPLITSENLSQLTDYTAYKQEFLRLFGFGLEEVDYDADVNPDVRFDVVEL
;
A
#
# COMPACT_ATOMS: atom_id res chain seq x y z
N MET A 1 4.51 9.57 21.83
CA MET A 1 5.80 9.61 21.10
C MET A 1 6.21 8.19 20.79
N TYR A 2 6.33 7.85 19.51
CA TYR A 2 6.81 6.56 19.03
C TYR A 2 8.18 6.76 18.38
N THR A 3 9.14 5.91 18.71
CA THR A 3 10.51 5.98 18.19
C THR A 3 10.88 4.65 17.57
N THR A 4 11.44 4.68 16.37
CA THR A 4 11.81 3.47 15.62
C THR A 4 13.07 3.66 14.78
N THR A 5 13.68 2.55 14.42
CA THR A 5 14.77 2.50 13.44
C THR A 5 14.21 2.77 12.05
N ALA A 6 14.88 3.65 11.30
CA ALA A 6 14.47 4.07 9.96
C ALA A 6 15.71 4.20 9.05
N ILE A 7 15.49 4.43 7.76
CA ILE A 7 16.55 4.78 6.80
C ILE A 7 16.39 6.25 6.39
N ASP A 8 17.47 7.03 6.50
CA ASP A 8 17.61 8.27 5.75
C ASP A 8 18.10 7.93 4.34
N THR A 9 17.16 7.88 3.39
CA THR A 9 17.42 7.46 2.01
C THR A 9 18.30 8.45 1.23
N ASN A 10 18.49 9.67 1.73
CA ASN A 10 19.40 10.65 1.14
C ASN A 10 20.86 10.37 1.51
N LYS A 11 21.08 9.73 2.67
CA LYS A 11 22.41 9.46 3.23
C LYS A 11 22.78 7.98 3.22
N ASP A 12 21.85 7.11 2.86
CA ASP A 12 21.99 5.65 2.93
C ASP A 12 22.39 5.18 4.34
N GLN A 13 21.76 5.75 5.37
CA GLN A 13 22.11 5.53 6.77
C GLN A 13 20.92 5.13 7.62
N ILE A 14 21.17 4.27 8.60
CA ILE A 14 20.24 3.99 9.67
C ILE A 14 20.18 5.18 10.62
N VAL A 15 18.96 5.62 10.87
CA VAL A 15 18.65 6.73 11.77
C VAL A 15 17.53 6.34 12.73
N THR A 16 17.37 7.14 13.77
CA THR A 16 16.21 7.06 14.66
C THR A 16 15.16 8.05 14.20
N ALA A 17 13.98 7.56 13.85
CA ALA A 17 12.82 8.40 13.55
C ALA A 17 11.88 8.45 14.76
N THR A 18 11.42 9.64 15.11
CA THR A 18 10.43 9.85 16.17
C THR A 18 9.18 10.49 15.58
N VAL A 19 8.02 9.93 15.93
CA VAL A 19 6.70 10.40 15.52
C VAL A 19 5.94 10.81 16.79
N GLU A 20 5.49 12.05 16.82
CA GLU A 20 4.65 12.57 17.89
C GLU A 20 3.21 12.05 17.75
N PRO A 21 2.49 11.87 18.87
CA PRO A 21 1.10 11.46 18.79
C PRO A 21 0.28 12.57 18.14
N ALA A 22 -0.66 12.18 17.29
CA ALA A 22 -1.59 13.12 16.69
C ALA A 22 -2.58 13.65 17.73
N ASN A 23 -2.97 14.91 17.57
CA ASN A 23 -4.10 15.49 18.28
C ASN A 23 -5.43 15.10 17.60
N GLU A 24 -6.56 15.46 18.22
CA GLU A 24 -7.89 15.09 17.72
C GLU A 24 -8.20 15.68 16.33
N GLU A 25 -7.79 16.93 16.07
CA GLU A 25 -8.00 17.57 14.78
C GLU A 25 -7.22 16.85 13.67
N GLU A 26 -5.97 16.46 13.93
CA GLU A 26 -5.16 15.67 13.01
C GLU A 26 -5.77 14.29 12.72
N ILE A 27 -6.38 13.65 13.73
CA ILE A 27 -7.12 12.39 13.54
C ILE A 27 -8.32 12.61 12.62
N GLN A 28 -9.18 13.60 12.90
CA GLN A 28 -10.38 13.87 12.11
C GLN A 28 -10.04 14.28 10.67
N ASN A 29 -9.01 15.10 10.48
CA ASN A 29 -8.52 15.47 9.15
C ASN A 29 -8.02 14.24 8.40
N THR A 30 -7.30 13.33 9.07
CA THR A 30 -6.83 12.08 8.44
C THR A 30 -8.00 11.19 8.02
N ILE A 31 -9.05 11.06 8.85
CA ILE A 31 -10.28 10.32 8.50
C ILE A 31 -10.97 10.97 7.30
N THR A 32 -11.10 12.28 7.29
CA THR A 32 -11.75 13.02 6.20
C THR A 32 -11.02 12.81 4.86
N VAL A 33 -9.69 12.78 4.86
CA VAL A 33 -8.88 12.65 3.63
C VAL A 33 -8.71 11.19 3.19
N MET A 34 -8.46 10.28 4.13
CA MET A 34 -8.04 8.90 3.83
C MET A 34 -9.09 7.84 4.17
N GLY A 35 -10.23 8.26 4.72
CA GLY A 35 -11.40 7.43 4.99
C GLY A 35 -12.20 7.12 3.73
N GLY A 36 -13.45 6.71 3.91
CA GLY A 36 -14.31 6.25 2.82
C GLY A 36 -15.33 7.29 2.31
N GLN A 37 -15.33 8.50 2.85
CA GLN A 37 -16.35 9.52 2.52
C GLN A 37 -16.38 9.85 1.02
N ASP A 38 -15.22 10.10 0.40
CA ASP A 38 -15.17 10.40 -1.04
C ASP A 38 -15.55 9.18 -1.89
N TRP A 39 -15.21 7.97 -1.44
CA TRP A 39 -15.62 6.73 -2.11
C TRP A 39 -17.14 6.57 -2.10
N GLU A 40 -17.81 6.88 -0.98
CA GLU A 40 -19.28 6.91 -0.90
C GLU A 40 -19.88 7.97 -1.83
N LEU A 41 -19.27 9.16 -1.93
CA LEU A 41 -19.72 10.22 -2.84
C LEU A 41 -19.62 9.79 -4.31
N TRP A 42 -18.50 9.16 -4.71
CA TRP A 42 -18.34 8.61 -6.05
C TRP A 42 -19.40 7.56 -6.37
N MET A 43 -19.60 6.60 -5.47
CA MET A 43 -20.57 5.53 -5.68
C MET A 43 -22.01 6.07 -5.74
N SER A 44 -22.34 7.05 -4.90
CA SER A 44 -23.64 7.73 -4.92
C SER A 44 -23.86 8.47 -6.23
N ALA A 45 -22.88 9.26 -6.69
CA ALA A 45 -22.98 10.01 -7.93
C ALA A 45 -23.14 9.11 -9.16
N LEU A 46 -22.42 7.98 -9.21
CA LEU A 46 -22.53 6.99 -10.29
C LEU A 46 -23.89 6.27 -10.28
N GLU A 47 -24.43 5.99 -9.09
CA GLU A 47 -25.76 5.40 -8.91
C GLU A 47 -26.87 6.38 -9.33
N GLU A 48 -26.80 7.64 -8.89
CA GLU A 48 -27.74 8.71 -9.25
C GLU A 48 -27.75 8.99 -10.76
N ALA A 49 -26.59 8.94 -11.40
CA ALA A 49 -26.46 9.05 -12.85
C ALA A 49 -26.91 7.79 -13.62
N ASN A 50 -27.25 6.71 -12.90
CA ASN A 50 -27.64 5.41 -13.44
C ASN A 50 -26.63 4.83 -14.44
N VAL A 51 -25.33 4.93 -14.11
CA VAL A 51 -24.23 4.41 -14.93
C VAL A 51 -23.55 3.17 -14.33
N LEU A 52 -24.00 2.69 -13.17
CA LEU A 52 -23.57 1.43 -12.57
C LEU A 52 -24.32 0.25 -13.20
N SER A 53 -23.58 -0.71 -13.75
CA SER A 53 -24.15 -1.93 -14.32
C SER A 53 -24.70 -2.88 -13.25
N GLU A 54 -25.57 -3.79 -13.65
CA GLU A 54 -25.88 -4.97 -12.82
C GLU A 54 -24.58 -5.71 -12.47
N GLY A 55 -24.47 -6.17 -11.22
CA GLY A 55 -23.28 -6.87 -10.74
C GLY A 55 -22.03 -6.00 -10.57
N ALA A 56 -22.15 -4.66 -10.55
CA ALA A 56 -21.02 -3.75 -10.39
C ALA A 56 -20.17 -4.08 -9.14
N LYS A 57 -18.85 -4.03 -9.30
CA LYS A 57 -17.89 -4.30 -8.22
C LYS A 57 -17.07 -3.05 -7.93
N SER A 58 -16.94 -2.68 -6.67
CA SER A 58 -16.14 -1.54 -6.24
C SER A 58 -15.09 -1.98 -5.21
N VAL A 59 -13.85 -1.54 -5.34
CA VAL A 59 -12.76 -1.93 -4.45
C VAL A 59 -11.93 -0.71 -4.07
N ALA A 60 -11.71 -0.52 -2.77
CA ALA A 60 -10.77 0.47 -2.25
C ALA A 60 -9.51 -0.21 -1.70
N TYR A 61 -8.33 0.30 -2.02
CA TYR A 61 -7.07 -0.26 -1.53
C TYR A 61 -6.75 0.22 -0.11
N SER A 62 -6.28 -0.72 0.70
CA SER A 62 -5.84 -0.47 2.07
C SER A 62 -4.54 -1.21 2.36
N TYR A 63 -3.96 -0.92 3.52
CA TYR A 63 -2.74 -1.52 4.02
C TYR A 63 -2.84 -1.59 5.56
N ILE A 64 -2.53 -2.76 6.12
CA ILE A 64 -2.47 -3.00 7.57
C ILE A 64 -1.01 -3.09 8.01
N GLY A 65 -0.23 -3.92 7.32
CA GLY A 65 1.19 -4.10 7.55
C GLY A 65 1.54 -4.95 8.78
N THR A 66 2.85 -4.99 9.05
CA THR A 66 3.47 -5.72 10.15
C THR A 66 3.31 -5.01 11.50
N ASP A 67 3.40 -5.77 12.59
CA ASP A 67 3.42 -5.24 13.97
C ASP A 67 4.59 -4.30 14.24
N LEU A 68 5.71 -4.43 13.50
CA LEU A 68 6.82 -3.49 13.51
C LEU A 68 6.40 -2.07 13.10
N THR A 69 5.33 -1.94 12.31
CA THR A 69 4.83 -0.67 11.76
C THR A 69 3.50 -0.21 12.37
N TRP A 70 2.83 -1.05 13.17
CA TRP A 70 1.51 -0.76 13.72
C TRP A 70 1.41 0.58 14.46
N PRO A 71 2.39 1.01 15.27
CA PRO A 71 2.28 2.29 15.98
C PRO A 71 2.19 3.52 15.05
N ILE A 72 2.71 3.44 13.82
CA ILE A 72 2.61 4.53 12.83
C ILE A 72 1.41 4.30 11.89
N TYR A 73 1.14 3.05 11.52
CA TYR A 73 0.04 2.70 10.60
C TYR A 73 -1.25 2.35 11.34
N TRP A 74 -1.37 1.10 11.78
CA TRP A 74 -2.64 0.52 12.18
C TRP A 74 -3.24 1.09 13.46
N HIS A 75 -2.40 1.55 14.40
CA HIS A 75 -2.84 2.18 15.65
C HIS A 75 -2.71 3.71 15.64
N GLY A 76 -2.23 4.29 14.53
CA GLY A 76 -2.12 5.73 14.33
C GLY A 76 -3.39 6.35 13.75
N THR A 77 -3.28 7.60 13.28
CA THR A 77 -4.36 8.32 12.58
C THR A 77 -4.83 7.58 11.33
N LEU A 78 -3.91 6.94 10.61
CA LEU A 78 -4.20 6.15 9.42
C LEU A 78 -5.09 4.94 9.75
N GLY A 79 -4.87 4.28 10.89
CA GLY A 79 -5.72 3.20 11.37
C GLY A 79 -7.19 3.62 11.50
N ARG A 80 -7.43 4.81 12.09
CA ARG A 80 -8.78 5.38 12.20
C ARG A 80 -9.42 5.67 10.84
N ALA A 81 -8.65 6.18 9.90
CA ALA A 81 -9.14 6.35 8.54
C ALA A 81 -9.46 5.01 7.85
N LYS A 82 -8.68 3.95 8.13
CA LYS A 82 -8.98 2.60 7.60
C LYS A 82 -10.23 1.97 8.23
N GLU A 83 -10.49 2.22 9.51
CA GLU A 83 -11.75 1.85 10.16
C GLU A 83 -12.94 2.54 9.46
N ASP A 84 -12.82 3.82 9.10
CA ASP A 84 -13.85 4.53 8.33
C ASP A 84 -13.99 4.00 6.89
N LEU A 85 -12.90 3.57 6.27
CA LEU A 85 -12.95 2.92 4.96
C LEU A 85 -13.67 1.57 5.00
N ASP A 86 -13.48 0.78 6.07
CA ASP A 86 -14.21 -0.48 6.30
C ASP A 86 -15.72 -0.22 6.54
N ARG A 87 -16.06 0.88 7.23
CA ARG A 87 -17.45 1.36 7.37
C ARG A 87 -18.06 1.69 6.00
N ALA A 88 -17.38 2.50 5.19
CA ALA A 88 -17.84 2.88 3.86
C ALA A 88 -18.02 1.67 2.92
N ALA A 89 -17.09 0.71 2.95
CA ALA A 89 -17.22 -0.54 2.18
C ALA A 89 -18.49 -1.32 2.53
N THR A 90 -18.94 -1.24 3.79
CA THR A 90 -20.17 -1.88 4.24
C THR A 90 -21.40 -1.16 3.71
N ALA A 91 -21.42 0.18 3.77
CA ALA A 91 -22.52 1.00 3.24
C ALA A 91 -22.68 0.81 1.72
N ILE A 92 -21.60 1.03 0.96
CA ILE A 92 -21.60 0.91 -0.52
C ILE A 92 -22.05 -0.49 -0.96
N ARG A 93 -21.59 -1.54 -0.26
CA ARG A 93 -21.99 -2.91 -0.56
C ARG A 93 -23.47 -3.15 -0.29
N GLY A 94 -24.05 -2.54 0.74
CA GLY A 94 -25.49 -2.56 0.99
C GLY A 94 -26.27 -1.96 -0.17
N ASP A 95 -25.82 -0.82 -0.69
CA ASP A 95 -26.46 -0.13 -1.81
C ASP A 95 -26.34 -0.93 -3.11
N LEU A 96 -25.16 -1.47 -3.40
CA LEU A 96 -24.91 -2.28 -4.59
C LEU A 96 -25.63 -3.63 -4.57
N ALA A 97 -25.95 -4.18 -3.40
CA ALA A 97 -26.57 -5.51 -3.27
C ALA A 97 -27.92 -5.59 -4.00
N ALA A 98 -28.67 -4.50 -4.08
CA ALA A 98 -29.96 -4.44 -4.79
C ALA A 98 -29.83 -4.74 -6.30
N LYS A 99 -28.66 -4.47 -6.89
CA LYS A 99 -28.31 -4.75 -8.29
C LYS A 99 -27.36 -5.97 -8.44
N GLY A 100 -27.21 -6.76 -7.39
CA GLY A 100 -26.29 -7.91 -7.35
C GLY A 100 -24.80 -7.53 -7.34
N GLY A 101 -24.47 -6.26 -7.07
CA GLY A 101 -23.10 -5.77 -6.98
C GLY A 101 -22.45 -6.02 -5.61
N THR A 102 -21.16 -5.68 -5.50
CA THR A 102 -20.36 -5.90 -4.29
C THR A 102 -19.35 -4.78 -4.07
N ALA A 103 -19.04 -4.44 -2.82
CA ALA A 103 -17.90 -3.57 -2.50
C ALA A 103 -17.05 -4.14 -1.36
N HIS A 104 -15.73 -4.02 -1.52
CA HIS A 104 -14.76 -4.56 -0.55
C HIS A 104 -13.54 -3.66 -0.42
N VAL A 105 -12.95 -3.61 0.77
CA VAL A 105 -11.57 -3.15 0.92
C VAL A 105 -10.64 -4.29 0.50
N ALA A 106 -9.62 -3.99 -0.30
CA ALA A 106 -8.53 -4.91 -0.58
C ALA A 106 -7.28 -4.49 0.20
N VAL A 107 -6.87 -5.32 1.15
CA VAL A 107 -5.65 -5.10 1.94
C VAL A 107 -4.47 -5.64 1.14
N LEU A 108 -3.64 -4.71 0.68
CA LEU A 108 -2.50 -4.97 -0.17
C LEU A 108 -1.21 -5.09 0.65
N LYS A 109 -0.18 -5.66 0.01
CA LYS A 109 1.16 -5.84 0.58
C LYS A 109 1.95 -4.53 0.53
N SER A 110 3.06 -4.47 1.25
CA SER A 110 4.04 -3.39 1.16
C SER A 110 4.79 -3.42 -0.19
N VAL A 111 4.80 -2.28 -0.89
CA VAL A 111 5.48 -2.07 -2.17
C VAL A 111 6.10 -0.67 -2.21
N VAL A 112 7.08 -0.46 -3.09
CA VAL A 112 7.69 0.86 -3.29
C VAL A 112 6.74 1.75 -4.10
N THR A 113 6.28 2.83 -3.49
CA THR A 113 5.43 3.86 -4.10
C THR A 113 5.87 5.23 -3.61
N GLN A 114 5.47 6.29 -4.29
CA GLN A 114 5.72 7.65 -3.80
C GLN A 114 5.16 7.84 -2.38
N ALA A 115 3.93 7.36 -2.12
CA ALA A 115 3.29 7.45 -0.81
C ALA A 115 4.03 6.65 0.27
N SER A 116 4.35 5.38 0.03
CA SER A 116 5.04 4.54 1.02
C SER A 116 6.47 5.00 1.31
N SER A 117 7.14 5.58 0.31
CA SER A 117 8.51 6.11 0.46
C SER A 117 8.61 7.31 1.40
N ALA A 118 7.51 8.08 1.55
CA ALA A 118 7.45 9.24 2.43
C ALA A 118 7.28 8.86 3.92
N ILE A 119 7.02 7.58 4.22
CA ILE A 119 6.78 7.11 5.58
C ILE A 119 8.10 6.59 6.17
N PRO A 120 8.68 7.23 7.21
CA PRO A 120 10.09 7.05 7.58
C PRO A 120 10.57 5.61 7.81
N VAL A 121 9.71 4.76 8.36
CA VAL A 121 10.04 3.36 8.70
C VAL A 121 9.91 2.40 7.50
N MET A 122 9.12 2.77 6.49
CA MET A 122 8.76 1.88 5.39
C MET A 122 9.93 1.51 4.48
N PRO A 123 10.87 2.40 4.12
CA PRO A 123 12.03 2.02 3.32
C PRO A 123 12.82 0.84 3.93
N LEU A 124 12.99 0.85 5.26
CA LEU A 124 13.70 -0.20 5.98
C LEU A 124 12.93 -1.52 5.93
N TYR A 125 11.66 -1.46 6.31
CA TYR A 125 10.80 -2.65 6.32
C TYR A 125 10.66 -3.26 4.93
N ILE A 126 10.37 -2.45 3.91
CA ILE A 126 10.22 -2.92 2.52
C ILE A 126 11.52 -3.56 2.04
N SER A 127 12.68 -2.94 2.25
CA SER A 127 13.98 -3.49 1.83
C SER A 127 14.24 -4.88 2.44
N MET A 128 13.87 -5.07 3.70
CA MET A 128 14.02 -6.34 4.41
C MET A 128 13.00 -7.38 3.96
N ALA A 129 11.72 -7.03 3.93
CA ALA A 129 10.65 -7.91 3.50
C ALA A 129 10.86 -8.38 2.05
N PHE A 130 11.33 -7.50 1.17
CA PHE A 130 11.65 -7.84 -0.22
C PHE A 130 12.69 -8.94 -0.31
N LYS A 131 13.80 -8.81 0.41
CA LYS A 131 14.84 -9.83 0.42
C LYS A 131 14.29 -11.20 0.84
N ILE A 132 13.59 -11.22 1.97
CA ILE A 132 13.02 -12.45 2.55
C ILE A 132 11.99 -13.08 1.61
N MET A 133 11.10 -12.27 1.02
CA MET A 133 10.08 -12.75 0.10
C MET A 133 10.67 -13.21 -1.23
N LYS A 134 11.76 -12.59 -1.72
CA LYS A 134 12.50 -13.03 -2.92
C LYS A 134 13.17 -14.37 -2.68
N GLU A 135 13.85 -14.56 -1.54
CA GLU A 135 14.45 -15.85 -1.15
C GLU A 135 13.41 -16.98 -1.06
N LYS A 136 12.17 -16.66 -0.68
CA LYS A 136 11.03 -17.59 -0.62
C LYS A 136 10.26 -17.73 -1.93
N GLY A 137 10.59 -16.95 -2.98
CA GLY A 137 9.90 -16.99 -4.28
C GLY A 137 8.46 -16.46 -4.26
N ILE A 138 8.13 -15.55 -3.33
CA ILE A 138 6.78 -14.99 -3.12
C ILE A 138 6.73 -13.45 -3.21
N HIS A 139 7.81 -12.83 -3.67
CA HIS A 139 7.84 -11.38 -3.85
C HIS A 139 6.98 -10.96 -5.06
N GLU A 140 6.20 -9.89 -4.86
CA GLU A 140 5.33 -9.27 -5.86
C GLU A 140 5.49 -7.74 -5.81
N GLY A 141 5.51 -7.10 -6.98
CA GLY A 141 5.35 -5.67 -7.15
C GLY A 141 3.88 -5.26 -7.31
N CYS A 142 3.64 -4.00 -7.68
CA CYS A 142 2.27 -3.48 -7.85
C CYS A 142 1.47 -4.27 -8.90
N MET A 143 2.09 -4.57 -10.05
CA MET A 143 1.41 -5.22 -11.16
C MET A 143 1.04 -6.66 -10.83
N GLU A 144 1.99 -7.43 -10.29
CA GLU A 144 1.77 -8.83 -9.93
C GLU A 144 0.67 -8.95 -8.87
N GLN A 145 0.70 -8.07 -7.87
CA GLN A 145 -0.30 -8.08 -6.81
C GLN A 145 -1.70 -7.74 -7.32
N VAL A 146 -1.87 -6.66 -8.08
CA VAL A 146 -3.17 -6.28 -8.63
C VAL A 146 -3.66 -7.37 -9.60
N TYR A 147 -2.76 -7.92 -10.43
CA TYR A 147 -3.10 -9.03 -11.33
C TYR A 147 -3.58 -10.27 -10.55
N ARG A 148 -2.88 -10.68 -9.49
CA ARG A 148 -3.29 -11.79 -8.62
C ARG A 148 -4.65 -11.51 -7.98
N MET A 149 -4.87 -10.31 -7.45
CA MET A 149 -6.15 -9.91 -6.85
C MET A 149 -7.29 -10.04 -7.86
N MET A 150 -7.11 -9.51 -9.07
CA MET A 150 -8.13 -9.57 -10.12
C MET A 150 -8.43 -11.01 -10.51
N ARG A 151 -7.40 -11.84 -10.74
CA ARG A 151 -7.54 -13.21 -11.25
C ARG A 151 -8.00 -14.23 -10.20
N THR A 152 -7.52 -14.11 -8.97
CA THR A 152 -7.73 -15.15 -7.93
C THR A 152 -8.69 -14.73 -6.84
N ARG A 153 -9.13 -13.46 -6.81
CA ARG A 153 -10.11 -12.94 -5.86
C ARG A 153 -11.29 -12.33 -6.60
N LEU A 154 -11.15 -11.09 -7.10
CA LEU A 154 -12.29 -10.28 -7.55
C LEU A 154 -13.14 -10.94 -8.65
N TYR A 155 -12.47 -11.66 -9.55
CA TYR A 155 -13.04 -12.47 -10.64
C TYR A 155 -12.61 -13.94 -10.59
N GLY A 156 -12.13 -14.40 -9.43
CA GLY A 156 -11.84 -15.81 -9.18
C GLY A 156 -13.03 -16.56 -8.59
N ASP A 157 -12.81 -17.81 -8.21
CA ASP A 157 -13.84 -18.66 -7.59
C ASP A 157 -14.09 -18.33 -6.11
N ASP A 158 -13.10 -17.75 -5.42
CA ASP A 158 -13.17 -17.41 -4.00
C ASP A 158 -12.56 -16.01 -3.73
N LEU A 159 -13.35 -15.12 -3.14
CA LEU A 159 -12.91 -13.79 -2.73
C LEU A 159 -11.94 -13.83 -1.53
N ALA A 160 -11.89 -14.94 -0.80
CA ALA A 160 -11.04 -15.18 0.38
C ALA A 160 -11.08 -13.99 1.36
N LEU A 161 -12.31 -13.67 1.79
CA LEU A 161 -12.57 -12.54 2.67
C LEU A 161 -12.17 -12.85 4.12
N ASP A 162 -11.66 -11.85 4.84
CA ASP A 162 -11.48 -11.95 6.28
C ASP A 162 -12.77 -11.60 7.07
N ASP A 163 -12.68 -11.59 8.40
CA ASP A 163 -13.83 -11.35 9.30
C ASP A 163 -14.46 -9.94 9.16
N HIS A 164 -13.75 -9.00 8.54
CA HIS A 164 -14.26 -7.65 8.21
C HIS A 164 -14.71 -7.56 6.74
N ALA A 165 -14.78 -8.70 6.07
CA ALA A 165 -15.10 -8.86 4.67
C ALA A 165 -14.15 -8.13 3.70
N ARG A 166 -12.85 -8.12 4.04
CA ARG A 166 -11.78 -7.53 3.23
C ARG A 166 -11.10 -8.60 2.39
N ILE A 167 -10.72 -8.24 1.16
CA ILE A 167 -9.90 -9.10 0.30
C ILE A 167 -8.44 -9.01 0.78
N ARG A 168 -7.79 -10.15 1.03
CA ARG A 168 -6.43 -10.21 1.55
C ARG A 168 -5.42 -10.56 0.47
N MET A 169 -4.54 -9.60 0.17
CA MET A 169 -3.43 -9.71 -0.79
C MET A 169 -2.06 -9.53 -0.12
N ASP A 170 -2.07 -9.18 1.16
CA ASP A 170 -0.96 -9.18 2.12
C ASP A 170 -0.71 -10.56 2.75
N ASP A 171 -1.49 -11.57 2.35
CA ASP A 171 -1.48 -12.94 2.85
C ASP A 171 -0.09 -13.58 2.85
N TRP A 172 0.70 -13.36 1.81
CA TRP A 172 2.08 -13.89 1.73
C TRP A 172 3.09 -13.10 2.55
N GLU A 173 2.90 -11.79 2.66
CA GLU A 173 3.76 -10.92 3.47
C GLU A 173 3.56 -11.22 4.97
N LEU A 174 2.32 -11.43 5.40
CA LEU A 174 1.96 -11.64 6.81
C LEU A 174 2.13 -13.08 7.31
N ARG A 175 2.71 -13.98 6.50
CA ARG A 175 3.07 -15.32 6.97
C ARG A 175 4.04 -15.25 8.14
N ASP A 176 3.84 -16.10 9.14
CA ASP A 176 4.69 -16.16 10.34
C ASP A 176 6.17 -16.30 10.01
N ASP A 177 6.53 -17.10 9.00
CA ASP A 177 7.92 -17.33 8.60
C ASP A 177 8.57 -16.14 7.88
N VAL A 178 7.78 -15.22 7.33
CA VAL A 178 8.25 -13.93 6.79
C VAL A 178 8.38 -12.92 7.92
N GLN A 179 7.32 -12.78 8.72
CA GLN A 179 7.26 -11.81 9.80
C GLN A 179 8.30 -12.09 10.89
N GLN A 180 8.51 -13.34 11.27
CA GLN A 180 9.54 -13.69 12.24
C GLN A 180 10.95 -13.39 11.72
N ALA A 181 11.23 -13.68 10.44
CA ALA A 181 12.51 -13.34 9.83
C ALA A 181 12.76 -11.82 9.81
N CYS A 182 11.72 -11.01 9.54
CA CYS A 182 11.81 -9.55 9.65
C CYS A 182 12.13 -9.11 11.09
N LYS A 183 11.43 -9.66 12.10
CA LYS A 183 11.65 -9.33 13.51
C LYS A 183 13.05 -9.69 14.00
N ASP A 184 13.55 -10.86 13.61
CA ASP A 184 14.88 -11.34 14.00
C ASP A 184 15.99 -10.49 13.37
N LEU A 185 15.77 -10.02 12.14
CA LEU A 185 16.74 -9.21 11.41
C LEU A 185 16.74 -7.74 11.85
N TRP A 186 15.57 -7.19 12.19
CA TRP A 186 15.39 -5.78 12.56
C TRP A 186 16.44 -5.21 13.55
N PRO A 187 16.71 -5.84 14.72
CA PRO A 187 17.68 -5.30 15.68
C PRO A 187 19.14 -5.42 15.25
N LEU A 188 19.44 -6.17 14.18
CA LEU A 188 20.80 -6.41 13.69
C LEU A 188 21.22 -5.39 12.61
N ILE A 189 20.27 -4.62 12.07
CA ILE A 189 20.52 -3.70 10.97
C ILE A 189 21.24 -2.45 11.48
N THR A 190 22.34 -2.13 10.80
CA THR A 190 23.19 -0.96 11.01
C THR A 190 23.47 -0.31 9.66
N SER A 191 23.99 0.92 9.65
CA SER A 191 24.37 1.59 8.41
C SER A 191 25.40 0.79 7.61
N GLU A 192 26.33 0.12 8.31
CA GLU A 192 27.42 -0.64 7.71
C GLU A 192 26.97 -1.92 7.02
N ASN A 193 25.88 -2.54 7.51
CA ASN A 193 25.39 -3.82 7.00
C ASN A 193 24.04 -3.72 6.26
N LEU A 194 23.47 -2.52 6.11
CA LEU A 194 22.14 -2.30 5.52
C LEU A 194 21.97 -3.01 4.16
N SER A 195 22.88 -2.76 3.22
CA SER A 195 22.82 -3.35 1.87
C SER A 195 23.18 -4.84 1.83
N GLN A 196 23.81 -5.36 2.88
CA GLN A 196 24.12 -6.79 2.99
C GLN A 196 22.93 -7.57 3.57
N LEU A 197 22.30 -7.02 4.60
CA LEU A 197 21.23 -7.69 5.34
C LEU A 197 19.86 -7.50 4.68
N THR A 198 19.65 -6.40 3.97
CA THR A 198 18.38 -6.09 3.28
C THR A 198 18.59 -5.98 1.78
N ASP A 199 17.51 -5.89 1.01
CA ASP A 199 17.54 -5.61 -0.43
C ASP A 199 17.38 -4.10 -0.73
N TYR A 200 18.15 -3.27 0.00
CA TYR A 200 18.08 -1.82 -0.11
C TYR A 200 18.49 -1.31 -1.50
N THR A 201 19.39 -2.02 -2.20
CA THR A 201 19.75 -1.70 -3.58
C THR A 201 18.55 -1.86 -4.51
N ALA A 202 17.79 -2.95 -4.42
CA ALA A 202 16.59 -3.10 -5.24
C ALA A 202 15.51 -2.09 -4.84
N TYR A 203 15.36 -1.77 -3.55
CA TYR A 203 14.45 -0.71 -3.11
C TYR A 203 14.73 0.62 -3.83
N LYS A 204 16.01 1.05 -3.89
CA LYS A 204 16.41 2.29 -4.59
C LYS A 204 16.14 2.19 -6.09
N GLN A 205 16.41 1.05 -6.71
CA GLN A 205 16.14 0.82 -8.13
C GLN A 205 14.63 0.90 -8.42
N GLU A 206 13.78 0.25 -7.61
CA GLU A 206 12.33 0.32 -7.75
C GLU A 206 11.81 1.74 -7.55
N PHE A 207 12.36 2.48 -6.57
CA PHE A 207 12.00 3.88 -6.35
C PHE A 207 12.32 4.75 -7.57
N LEU A 208 13.51 4.60 -8.17
CA LEU A 208 13.90 5.33 -9.38
C LEU A 208 13.00 4.99 -10.58
N ARG A 209 12.59 3.72 -10.71
CA ARG A 209 11.69 3.26 -11.77
C ARG A 209 10.32 3.93 -11.72
N LEU A 210 9.83 4.33 -10.53
CA LEU A 210 8.59 5.11 -10.40
C LEU A 210 8.63 6.43 -11.18
N PHE A 211 9.83 6.97 -11.41
CA PHE A 211 10.05 8.23 -12.13
C PHE A 211 10.69 8.00 -13.51
N GLY A 212 10.68 6.75 -14.00
CA GLY A 212 11.22 6.40 -15.31
C GLY A 212 12.74 6.29 -15.38
N PHE A 213 13.46 6.20 -14.25
CA PHE A 213 14.92 6.07 -14.20
C PHE A 213 15.38 4.63 -13.92
N GLY A 214 16.59 4.28 -14.39
CA GLY A 214 17.21 2.97 -14.11
C GLY A 214 16.59 1.79 -14.88
N LEU A 215 16.00 2.05 -16.05
CA LEU A 215 15.52 1.03 -16.98
C LEU A 215 16.63 0.69 -17.98
N GLU A 216 16.97 -0.59 -18.12
CA GLU A 216 18.12 -1.04 -18.93
C GLU A 216 17.90 -0.79 -20.44
N GLU A 217 16.65 -0.80 -20.85
CA GLU A 217 16.20 -0.62 -22.23
C GLU A 217 16.08 0.86 -22.67
N VAL A 218 16.32 1.81 -21.76
CA VAL A 218 16.20 3.25 -22.03
C VAL A 218 17.57 3.90 -22.21
N ASP A 219 17.75 4.62 -23.31
CA ASP A 219 18.91 5.50 -23.53
C ASP A 219 18.70 6.83 -22.81
N TYR A 220 19.37 7.00 -21.66
CA TYR A 220 19.30 8.22 -20.84
C TYR A 220 20.19 9.36 -21.33
N ASP A 221 21.07 9.13 -22.31
CA ASP A 221 21.91 10.17 -22.91
C ASP A 221 21.22 10.86 -24.11
N ALA A 222 20.11 10.32 -24.59
CA ALA A 222 19.32 10.89 -25.68
C ALA A 222 18.51 12.12 -25.23
N ASP A 223 18.45 13.15 -26.09
CA ASP A 223 17.55 14.29 -25.88
C ASP A 223 16.07 13.84 -25.92
N VAL A 224 15.28 14.34 -24.97
CA VAL A 224 13.84 14.06 -24.88
C VAL A 224 13.03 15.35 -24.78
N ASN A 225 11.88 15.40 -25.45
CA ASN A 225 10.93 16.50 -25.31
C ASN A 225 9.99 16.23 -24.11
N PRO A 226 9.96 17.08 -23.07
CA PRO A 226 9.07 16.90 -21.93
C PRO A 226 7.59 17.23 -22.22
N ASP A 227 7.27 17.95 -23.31
CA ASP A 227 5.87 18.22 -23.72
C ASP A 227 5.29 16.99 -24.44
N VAL A 228 4.77 16.05 -23.65
CA VAL A 228 4.08 14.85 -24.14
C VAL A 228 2.57 15.07 -24.04
N ARG A 229 1.89 15.12 -25.19
CA ARG A 229 0.44 15.31 -25.27
C ARG A 229 -0.28 13.99 -25.48
N PHE A 230 -1.39 13.81 -24.78
CA PHE A 230 -2.28 12.66 -24.92
C PHE A 230 -3.74 13.10 -24.76
N ASP A 231 -4.69 12.24 -25.12
CA ASP A 231 -6.12 12.52 -25.01
C ASP A 231 -6.56 12.50 -23.54
N VAL A 232 -6.57 13.68 -22.92
CA VAL A 232 -6.92 13.86 -21.51
C VAL A 232 -7.76 15.12 -21.34
N VAL A 233 -8.82 15.01 -20.55
CA VAL A 233 -9.64 16.16 -20.15
C VAL A 233 -8.96 16.86 -18.99
N GLU A 234 -8.65 18.16 -19.15
CA GLU A 234 -8.23 19.04 -18.06
C GLU A 234 -9.49 19.63 -17.40
N LEU A 235 -9.69 19.33 -16.12
CA LEU A 235 -10.85 19.76 -15.31
C LEU A 235 -10.73 21.21 -14.83
#